data_AF-A0A820ALM6-F1
#
_entry.id   AF-A0A820ALM6-F1
#
_cell.length_a   1.000
_cell.length_b   1.000
_cell.length_c   1.000
_cell.angle_alpha   90.00
_cell.angle_beta   90.00
_cell.angle_gamma   90.00
#
_symmetry.space_group_name_H-M   'P 1'
#
loop_
_entity.id
_entity.type
_entity.pdbx_description
1 polymer ?
#
loop_
_entity_poly.entity_id
_entity_poly.type
_entity_poly.pdbx_seq_one_letter_code
_entity_poly.pdbx_strand_id
1 'polypeptide(L)' 'MRLINRLFSFRPIKTMTTPKVSYLTQRQAKDIDEELFNEYKFSVDQLMELAGLSCAAAI' A
#
# COMPACT_ATOMS: atom_id res chain seq x y z
N MET A 1 16.49 -21.90 35.50
CA MET A 1 16.94 -20.54 35.10
C MET A 1 17.23 -20.47 33.59
N ARG A 2 16.22 -20.75 32.73
CA ARG A 2 16.34 -20.67 31.25
C ARG A 2 15.07 -20.14 30.55
N LEU A 3 14.05 -19.74 31.31
CA LEU A 3 12.71 -19.43 30.78
C LEU A 3 12.42 -17.91 30.64
N ILE A 4 13.27 -17.03 31.18
CA ILE A 4 13.04 -15.57 31.16
C ILE A 4 13.55 -14.90 29.86
N ASN A 5 14.55 -15.49 29.17
CA ASN A 5 15.16 -14.88 27.98
C ASN A 5 14.31 -14.95 26.69
N ARG A 6 13.09 -15.53 26.70
CA ARG A 6 12.22 -15.58 25.51
C ARG A 6 11.13 -14.49 25.48
N LEU A 7 10.93 -13.73 26.55
CA LEU A 7 9.87 -12.70 26.64
C LEU A 7 10.26 -11.33 26.05
N PHE A 8 11.55 -11.10 25.76
CA PHE A 8 12.04 -9.86 25.18
C PHE A 8 12.74 -10.11 23.84
N SER A 9 12.04 -10.69 22.87
CA SER A 9 12.45 -10.55 21.48
C SER A 9 12.05 -9.15 21.02
N PHE A 10 12.91 -8.17 21.30
CA PHE A 10 12.82 -6.83 20.71
C PHE A 10 12.91 -7.01 19.19
N ARG A 11 11.76 -6.95 18.50
CA ARG A 11 11.75 -6.79 17.05
C ARG A 11 12.27 -5.37 16.78
N PRO A 12 13.40 -5.19 16.09
CA PRO A 12 13.82 -3.86 15.70
C PRO A 12 12.71 -3.24 14.84
N ILE A 13 12.30 -2.02 15.17
CA ILE A 13 11.39 -1.23 14.35
C ILE A 13 12.13 -1.00 13.03
N LYS A 14 11.71 -1.68 11.96
CA LYS A 14 12.14 -1.36 10.61
C LYS A 14 11.54 0.01 10.29
N THR A 15 12.36 1.05 10.29
CA THR A 15 11.98 2.35 9.74
C THR A 15 11.71 2.15 8.25
N MET A 16 10.47 2.37 7.82
CA MET A 16 10.18 2.46 6.39
C MET A 16 10.85 3.73 5.89
N THR A 17 11.91 3.58 5.10
CA THR A 17 12.47 4.69 4.32
C THR A 17 11.32 5.26 3.47
N THR A 18 10.92 6.51 3.70
CA THR A 18 9.87 7.16 2.91
C THR A 18 10.42 7.40 1.51
N PRO A 19 10.00 6.61 0.50
CA PRO A 19 10.44 6.86 -0.86
C PRO A 19 9.90 8.23 -1.31
N LYS A 20 10.63 8.91 -2.19
CA LYS A 20 10.17 10.17 -2.77
C LYS A 20 8.95 9.89 -3.65
N VAL A 21 7.77 10.33 -3.23
CA VAL A 21 6.51 10.15 -3.98
C VAL A 21 6.34 11.29 -4.98
N SER A 22 5.92 10.97 -6.21
CA SER A 22 5.56 11.95 -7.24
C SER A 22 4.08 12.33 -7.13
N TYR A 23 3.75 13.62 -7.27
CA TYR A 23 2.37 14.09 -7.37
C TYR A 23 1.92 14.12 -8.84
N LEU A 24 0.71 13.63 -9.10
CA LEU A 24 0.17 13.49 -10.44
C LEU A 24 -0.80 14.65 -10.76
N THR A 25 -0.78 15.10 -12.02
CA THR A 25 -1.84 15.96 -12.57
C THR A 25 -3.08 15.13 -12.90
N GLN A 26 -4.23 15.78 -13.06
CA GLN A 26 -5.47 15.08 -13.43
C GLN A 26 -5.33 14.31 -14.75
N ARG A 27 -4.61 14.87 -15.73
CA ARG A 27 -4.38 14.19 -17.01
C ARG A 27 -3.60 12.89 -16.81
N GLN A 28 -2.49 12.95 -16.07
CA GLN A 28 -1.68 11.78 -15.78
C GLN A 28 -2.44 10.72 -14.98
N ALA A 29 -3.26 11.13 -14.01
CA ALA A 29 -4.08 10.19 -13.25
C ALA A 29 -5.07 9.43 -14.16
N LYS A 30 -5.72 10.14 -15.09
CA LYS A 30 -6.63 9.50 -16.08
C LYS A 30 -5.89 8.55 -17.03
N ASP A 31 -4.73 8.97 -17.54
CA ASP A 31 -3.92 8.13 -18.44
C ASP A 31 -3.53 6.81 -17.74
N ILE A 32 -3.20 6.85 -16.44
CA ILE A 32 -2.92 5.67 -15.61
C ILE A 32 -4.17 4.80 -15.42
N ASP A 33 -5.32 5.40 -15.12
CA ASP A 33 -6.58 4.65 -14.99
C ASP A 33 -6.91 3.91 -16.29
N GLU A 34 -6.71 4.55 -17.45
CA GLU A 34 -6.91 3.91 -18.76
C GLU A 34 -5.95 2.73 -18.99
N GLU A 35 -4.68 2.84 -18.59
CA GLU A 35 -3.70 1.74 -18.68
C GLU A 35 -4.11 0.56 -17.79
N LEU A 36 -4.53 0.84 -16.56
CA LEU A 36 -4.97 -0.18 -15.58
C LEU A 36 -6.18 -0.98 -16.08
N PHE A 37 -7.14 -0.34 -16.74
CA PHE A 37 -8.34 -1.01 -17.26
C PHE A 37 -8.12 -1.66 -18.64
N ASN A 38 -7.34 -1.03 -19.51
CA ASN A 38 -7.18 -1.49 -20.89
C ASN A 38 -6.00 -2.43 -21.08
N GLU A 39 -4.83 -2.14 -20.52
CA GLU A 39 -3.63 -2.95 -20.70
C GLU A 39 -3.57 -4.07 -19.67
N TYR A 40 -3.69 -3.71 -18.38
CA TYR A 40 -3.63 -4.68 -17.27
C TYR A 40 -4.96 -5.38 -16.98
N LYS A 41 -6.06 -4.95 -17.62
CA LYS A 41 -7.39 -5.58 -17.54
C LYS A 41 -7.93 -5.72 -16.12
N PHE A 42 -7.53 -4.83 -15.20
CA PHE A 42 -8.17 -4.79 -13.88
C PHE A 42 -9.64 -4.42 -14.04
N SER A 43 -10.52 -5.07 -13.27
CA SER A 43 -11.91 -4.63 -13.20
C SER A 43 -12.03 -3.43 -12.27
N VAL A 44 -13.04 -2.60 -12.52
CA VAL A 44 -13.36 -1.46 -11.65
C VAL A 44 -13.62 -1.95 -10.23
N ASP A 45 -14.37 -3.04 -10.07
CA ASP A 45 -14.72 -3.61 -8.77
C ASP A 45 -13.49 -4.00 -7.95
N GLN A 46 -12.48 -4.61 -8.59
CA GLN A 46 -11.24 -5.02 -7.93
C GLN A 46 -10.46 -3.81 -7.40
N LEU A 47 -10.29 -2.77 -8.23
CA LEU A 47 -9.56 -1.57 -7.81
C LEU A 47 -10.33 -0.80 -6.74
N MET A 48 -11.66 -0.75 -6.84
CA MET A 48 -12.51 -0.07 -5.86
C MET A 48 -12.50 -0.77 -4.50
N GLU A 49 -12.55 -2.11 -4.46
CA GLU A 49 -12.46 -2.89 -3.23
C GLU A 49 -11.12 -2.64 -2.52
N LEU A 50 -10.02 -2.69 -3.26
CA LEU A 50 -8.68 -2.43 -2.73
C LEU A 50 -8.52 -0.99 -2.24
N ALA A 51 -9.07 -0.02 -2.96
CA ALA A 51 -9.05 1.37 -2.53
C ALA A 51 -9.84 1.56 -1.21
N GLY A 52 -11.03 0.95 -1.11
CA GLY A 52 -11.83 0.96 0.11
C GLY A 52 -11.11 0.35 1.31
N LEU A 53 -10.49 -0.82 1.12
CA LEU A 53 -9.68 -1.49 2.15
C LEU A 53 -8.50 -0.61 2.61
N SER A 54 -7.80 0.01 1.66
CA SER A 54 -6.67 0.91 1.94
C SER A 54 -7.11 2.13 2.77
N CYS A 55 -8.23 2.76 2.39
CA CYS A 55 -8.81 3.87 3.15
C CYS A 55 -9.21 3.45 4.58
N ALA A 56 -9.82 2.27 4.73
CA ALA A 56 -10.21 1.76 6.05
C ALA A 56 -9.00 1.44 6.94
N ALA A 57 -7.88 1.01 6.36
CA ALA A 57 -6.65 0.74 7.10
C ALA A 57 -5.88 2.01 7.51
N ALA A 58 -6.12 3.12 6.83
CA ALA A 58 -5.46 4.40 7.09
C ALA A 58 -6.14 5.23 8.20
N ILE A 59 -7.38 4.88 8.58
CA ILE A 59 -8.18 5.50 9.65
C ILE A 59 -7.97 4.71 10.95
#